data_AF-A0A8T2BT85-F1
#
_entry.id   AF-A0A8T2BT85-F1
#
_cell.length_a   1.000
_cell.length_b   1.000
_cell.length_c   1.000
_cell.angle_alpha   90.00
_cell.angle_beta   90.00
_cell.angle_gamma   90.00
#
_symmetry.space_group_name_H-M   'P 1'
#
loop_
_entity.id
_entity.type
_entity.pdbx_description
1 polymer ?
#
loop_
_entity_poly.entity_id
_entity_poly.type
_entity_poly.pdbx_seq_one_letter_code
_entity_poly.pdbx_strand_id
1 'polypeptide(L)'
;MQSHSRLMQLKVKDLMVHKRRLVEVPDNATLADALNTMTILGIKPVANRVRAVPVAAKPGQWLGAGGSMIVESDKQSGSARKQYIGVVTMLDVVAHIAGDDGESGLDKKMAAPVSSIIGHCPEGLSLWSLNPNTRLLV
;
A
#
# COMPACT_ATOMS: atom_id res chain seq x y z
N MET A 1 10.63 -1.69 33.84
CA MET A 1 9.16 -1.81 33.82
C MET A 1 8.40 -0.51 33.43
N GLN A 2 9.04 0.60 33.05
CA GLN A 2 8.33 1.86 32.69
C GLN A 2 7.93 2.01 31.20
N SER A 3 8.47 1.18 30.28
CA SER A 3 8.26 1.36 28.84
C SER A 3 6.87 0.93 28.34
N HIS A 4 6.27 -0.09 28.97
CA HIS A 4 4.98 -0.65 28.53
C HIS A 4 3.79 0.29 28.81
N SER A 5 3.81 1.04 29.93
CA SER A 5 2.70 1.95 30.27
C SER A 5 2.62 3.17 29.35
N ARG A 6 3.74 3.58 28.77
CA ARG A 6 3.79 4.73 27.84
C ARG A 6 3.21 4.38 26.47
N LEU A 7 3.43 3.16 25.99
CA LEU A 7 2.83 2.66 24.74
C LEU A 7 1.30 2.54 24.84
N MET A 8 0.77 2.10 25.99
CA MET A 8 -0.68 1.99 26.24
C MET A 8 -1.43 3.33 26.26
N GLN A 9 -0.71 4.45 26.39
CA GLN A 9 -1.30 5.79 26.36
C GLN A 9 -1.26 6.42 24.96
N LEU A 10 -0.45 5.87 24.04
CA LEU A 10 -0.33 6.39 22.68
C LEU A 10 -1.56 6.00 21.85
N LYS A 11 -2.09 6.99 21.13
CA LYS A 11 -3.12 6.79 20.12
C LYS A 11 -2.48 6.61 18.75
N VAL A 12 -3.19 5.95 17.84
CA VAL A 12 -2.75 5.77 16.44
C VAL A 12 -2.36 7.11 15.79
N LYS A 13 -3.12 8.19 16.05
CA LYS A 13 -2.80 9.53 15.52
C LYS A 13 -1.46 10.08 16.00
N ASP A 14 -1.00 9.69 17.18
CA ASP A 14 0.26 10.18 17.75
C ASP A 14 1.46 9.63 16.97
N LEU A 15 1.32 8.45 16.34
CA LEU A 15 2.31 7.88 15.41
C LEU A 15 2.41 8.67 14.10
N MET A 16 1.38 9.45 13.77
CA MET A 16 1.25 10.14 12.48
C MET A 16 1.72 11.60 12.52
N VAL A 17 2.05 12.15 13.69
CA VAL A 17 2.36 13.58 13.89
C VAL A 17 3.47 14.11 12.98
N HIS A 18 4.47 13.27 12.67
CA HIS A 18 5.59 13.62 11.80
C HIS A 18 5.53 12.94 10.43
N LYS A 19 4.44 12.24 10.12
CA LYS A 19 4.24 11.61 8.83
C LYS A 19 3.65 12.65 7.87
N ARG A 20 4.14 12.63 6.63
CA ARG A 20 3.73 13.54 5.58
C ARG A 20 2.54 12.95 4.82
N ARG A 21 2.53 13.08 3.50
CA ARG A 21 1.50 12.56 2.61
C ARG A 21 1.57 11.03 2.51
N LEU A 22 0.40 10.39 2.42
CA LEU A 22 0.29 8.99 2.00
C LEU A 22 0.67 8.87 0.52
N VAL A 23 1.56 7.92 0.22
CA VAL A 23 2.07 7.71 -1.13
C VAL A 23 1.45 6.43 -1.66
N GLU A 24 0.71 6.55 -2.75
CA GLU A 24 -0.12 5.50 -3.34
C GLU A 24 0.06 5.47 -4.86
N VAL A 25 -0.40 4.39 -5.49
CA VAL A 25 -0.44 4.22 -6.94
C VAL A 25 -1.84 3.76 -7.39
N PRO A 26 -2.27 4.06 -8.63
CA PRO A 26 -3.51 3.51 -9.16
C PRO A 26 -3.39 2.02 -9.47
N ASP A 27 -4.52 1.31 -9.50
CA ASP A 27 -4.63 -0.13 -9.76
C ASP A 27 -4.11 -0.59 -11.13
N ASN A 28 -4.08 0.32 -12.09
CA ASN A 28 -3.53 0.11 -13.43
C ASN A 28 -2.06 0.56 -13.57
N ALA A 29 -1.42 1.06 -12.51
CA ALA A 29 0.01 1.38 -12.53
C ALA A 29 0.83 0.12 -12.80
N THR A 30 1.96 0.27 -13.49
CA THR A 30 2.87 -0.85 -13.69
C THR A 30 3.71 -1.14 -12.44
N LEU A 31 4.28 -2.34 -12.35
CA LEU A 31 5.28 -2.66 -11.33
C LEU A 31 6.46 -1.66 -11.35
N ALA A 32 6.88 -1.23 -12.54
CA ALA A 32 7.89 -0.19 -12.71
C ALA A 32 7.46 1.14 -12.07
N ASP A 33 6.21 1.57 -12.26
CA ASP A 33 5.67 2.78 -11.64
C ASP A 33 5.63 2.67 -10.11
N ALA A 34 5.22 1.50 -9.59
CA ALA A 34 5.23 1.22 -8.16
C ALA A 34 6.65 1.26 -7.58
N LEU A 35 7.62 0.64 -8.24
CA LEU A 35 9.03 0.62 -7.83
C LEU A 35 9.69 2.00 -7.89
N ASN A 36 9.36 2.78 -8.91
CA ASN A 36 9.78 4.18 -9.01
C ASN A 36 9.16 5.01 -7.87
N THR A 37 7.90 4.75 -7.51
CA THR A 37 7.21 5.42 -6.40
C THR A 37 7.80 5.04 -5.04
N MET A 38 8.14 3.77 -4.83
CA MET A 38 8.81 3.25 -3.62
C MET A 38 10.25 3.74 -3.49
N THR A 39 10.93 3.96 -4.62
CA THR A 39 12.36 4.30 -4.73
C THR A 39 13.27 3.07 -4.51
N ILE A 40 13.44 2.25 -5.56
CA ILE A 40 14.48 1.21 -5.66
C ILE A 40 15.47 1.46 -6.79
N LEU A 41 15.05 2.14 -7.86
CA LEU A 41 15.92 2.42 -9.02
C LEU A 41 16.51 3.83 -8.87
N GLY A 42 17.83 3.89 -8.62
CA GLY A 42 18.60 5.10 -8.28
C GLY A 42 18.75 6.17 -9.38
N ILE A 43 17.78 6.30 -10.28
CA ILE A 43 17.85 7.19 -11.47
C ILE A 43 17.09 8.51 -11.26
N LYS A 44 16.23 8.64 -10.23
CA LYS A 44 15.55 9.90 -9.90
C LYS A 44 15.78 10.34 -8.45
N PRO A 45 15.88 11.66 -8.16
CA PRO A 45 15.92 12.19 -6.80
C PRO A 45 14.66 11.78 -6.04
N VAL A 46 14.79 10.70 -5.27
CA VAL A 46 13.98 10.19 -4.15
C VAL A 46 12.59 10.82 -4.02
N ALA A 47 11.57 10.20 -4.64
CA ALA A 47 10.22 10.74 -4.55
C ALA A 47 9.64 10.58 -3.13
N ASN A 48 9.83 9.43 -2.44
CA ASN A 48 9.06 9.17 -1.20
C ASN A 48 9.75 8.35 -0.08
N ARG A 49 10.88 7.66 -0.29
CA ARG A 49 11.55 6.76 0.71
C ARG A 49 10.58 5.80 1.42
N VAL A 50 9.68 5.14 0.68
CA VAL A 50 8.72 4.18 1.23
C VAL A 50 9.03 2.75 0.77
N ARG A 51 8.69 1.74 1.58
CA ARG A 51 8.94 0.32 1.25
C ARG A 51 7.70 -0.43 0.80
N ALA A 52 6.56 0.25 0.81
CA ALA A 52 5.27 -0.29 0.42
C ALA A 52 4.39 0.88 -0.04
N VAL A 53 3.50 0.63 -0.99
CA VAL A 53 2.55 1.63 -1.48
C VAL A 53 1.15 1.02 -1.51
N PRO A 54 0.15 1.68 -0.91
CA PRO A 54 -1.25 1.29 -1.11
C PRO A 54 -1.64 1.44 -2.57
N VAL A 55 -2.55 0.58 -3.01
CA VAL A 55 -3.11 0.63 -4.36
C VAL A 55 -4.54 1.10 -4.30
N ALA A 56 -4.83 2.15 -5.06
CA ALA A 56 -6.14 2.79 -5.13
C ALA A 56 -6.83 2.47 -6.46
N ALA A 57 -8.10 2.12 -6.38
CA ALA A 57 -8.95 1.84 -7.53
C ALA A 57 -10.25 2.65 -7.45
N LYS A 58 -11.05 2.61 -8.52
CA LYS A 58 -12.40 3.14 -8.48
C LYS A 58 -13.26 2.30 -7.54
N PRO A 59 -14.11 2.93 -6.70
CA PRO A 59 -15.02 2.20 -5.84
C PRO A 59 -15.94 1.27 -6.64
N GLY A 60 -16.19 0.07 -6.10
CA GLY A 60 -17.16 -0.89 -6.67
C GLY A 60 -16.62 -1.81 -7.77
N GLN A 61 -15.35 -1.65 -8.18
CA GLN A 61 -14.70 -2.59 -9.12
C GLN A 61 -14.00 -3.76 -8.40
N TRP A 62 -13.69 -3.60 -7.12
CA TRP A 62 -12.88 -4.54 -6.36
C TRP A 62 -13.52 -4.85 -5.00
N LEU A 63 -13.29 -6.07 -4.49
CA LEU A 63 -13.79 -6.49 -3.18
C LEU A 63 -13.11 -5.75 -2.01
N GLY A 64 -11.98 -5.07 -2.27
CA GLY A 64 -11.19 -4.36 -1.28
C GLY A 64 -10.03 -5.20 -0.74
N ALA A 65 -9.23 -4.59 0.13
CA ALA A 65 -8.04 -5.22 0.69
C ALA A 65 -8.43 -6.24 1.77
N GLY A 66 -8.24 -7.54 1.49
CA GLY A 66 -8.42 -8.60 2.49
C GLY A 66 -9.87 -8.71 2.99
N GLY A 67 -10.84 -8.40 2.12
CA GLY A 67 -12.27 -8.38 2.45
C GLY A 67 -12.72 -7.12 3.20
N SER A 68 -11.85 -6.14 3.41
CA SER A 68 -12.19 -4.85 4.01
C SER A 68 -12.41 -3.77 2.96
N MET A 69 -13.51 -3.03 3.10
CA MET A 69 -13.83 -1.89 2.24
C MET A 69 -13.21 -0.61 2.85
N ILE A 70 -12.02 -0.25 2.37
CA ILE A 70 -11.33 0.98 2.81
C ILE A 70 -11.50 2.03 1.71
N VAL A 71 -12.32 3.03 1.98
CA VAL A 71 -12.74 4.04 1.00
C VAL A 71 -12.37 5.43 1.50
N GLU A 72 -11.82 6.24 0.60
CA GLU A 72 -11.70 7.68 0.81
C GLU A 72 -12.89 8.37 0.16
N SER A 73 -13.67 9.09 0.96
CA SER A 73 -14.81 9.88 0.48
C SER A 73 -14.44 11.34 0.31
N ASP A 74 -15.08 12.00 -0.64
CA ASP A 74 -15.05 13.45 -0.77
C ASP A 74 -15.71 14.10 0.45
N LYS A 75 -15.03 15.10 1.04
CA LYS A 75 -15.49 15.72 2.30
C LYS A 75 -16.77 16.55 2.15
N GLN A 76 -17.06 17.04 0.94
CA GLN A 76 -18.21 17.91 0.70
C GLN A 76 -19.45 17.11 0.31
N SER A 77 -19.30 16.16 -0.62
CA SER A 77 -20.40 15.35 -1.16
C SER A 77 -20.62 14.02 -0.43
N GLY A 78 -19.66 13.57 0.37
CA GLY A 78 -19.69 12.25 1.02
C GLY A 78 -19.51 11.06 0.06
N SER A 79 -19.39 11.32 -1.25
CA SER A 79 -19.29 10.30 -2.28
C SER A 79 -17.93 9.61 -2.24
N ALA A 80 -17.92 8.30 -2.45
CA ALA A 80 -16.69 7.51 -2.53
C ALA A 80 -15.82 7.99 -3.71
N ARG A 81 -14.60 8.46 -3.41
CA ARG A 81 -13.64 8.96 -4.41
C ARG A 81 -12.73 7.86 -4.91
N LYS A 82 -12.21 7.03 -4.00
CA LYS A 82 -11.35 5.88 -4.29
C LYS A 82 -11.47 4.81 -3.22
N GLN A 83 -11.18 3.57 -3.60
CA GLN A 83 -11.13 2.42 -2.73
C GLN A 83 -9.70 1.86 -2.73
N TYR A 84 -9.16 1.56 -1.56
CA TYR A 84 -7.88 0.85 -1.47
C TYR A 84 -8.11 -0.65 -1.55
N ILE A 85 -7.37 -1.31 -2.45
CA ILE A 85 -7.55 -2.72 -2.79
C ILE A 85 -6.44 -3.62 -2.24
N GLY A 86 -5.40 -3.02 -1.68
CA GLY A 86 -4.27 -3.70 -1.06
C GLY A 86 -3.06 -2.79 -0.96
N VAL A 87 -1.92 -3.41 -0.69
CA VAL A 87 -0.62 -2.76 -0.62
C VAL A 87 0.34 -3.57 -1.48
N VAL A 88 1.11 -2.92 -2.34
CA VAL A 88 2.28 -3.59 -2.94
C VAL A 88 3.44 -3.40 -1.99
N THR A 89 4.09 -4.50 -1.64
CA THR A 89 5.28 -4.54 -0.80
C THR A 89 6.48 -5.03 -1.59
N MET A 90 7.67 -4.96 -0.97
CA MET A 90 8.86 -5.58 -1.53
C MET A 90 8.74 -7.08 -1.72
N LEU A 91 7.96 -7.75 -0.89
CA LEU A 91 7.79 -9.19 -0.99
C LEU A 91 6.98 -9.55 -2.23
N ASP A 92 5.91 -8.80 -2.53
CA ASP A 92 5.12 -8.98 -3.75
C ASP A 92 5.97 -8.77 -5.01
N VAL A 93 6.87 -7.76 -4.99
CA VAL A 93 7.82 -7.50 -6.09
C VAL A 93 8.74 -8.71 -6.31
N VAL A 94 9.36 -9.21 -5.24
CA VAL A 94 10.31 -10.32 -5.34
C VAL A 94 9.59 -11.60 -5.76
N ALA A 95 8.42 -11.89 -5.17
CA ALA A 95 7.60 -13.05 -5.54
C ALA A 95 7.18 -13.00 -7.01
N HIS A 96 6.80 -11.83 -7.52
CA HIS A 96 6.43 -11.65 -8.93
C HIS A 96 7.62 -11.79 -9.89
N ILE A 97 8.78 -11.23 -9.56
CA ILE A 97 9.98 -11.34 -10.40
C ILE A 97 10.54 -12.76 -10.37
N ALA A 98 10.57 -13.40 -9.20
CA ALA A 98 11.09 -14.74 -8.99
C ALA A 98 10.14 -15.86 -9.43
N GLY A 99 8.84 -15.56 -9.58
CA GLY A 99 7.85 -16.48 -10.17
C GLY A 99 8.25 -16.82 -11.61
N ASP A 100 8.66 -18.07 -11.81
CA ASP A 100 9.25 -18.60 -13.03
C ASP A 100 8.18 -19.01 -14.04
N ASP A 101 7.80 -18.07 -14.91
CA ASP A 101 7.09 -18.36 -16.15
C ASP A 101 8.05 -18.09 -17.31
N GLY A 102 8.58 -19.16 -17.89
CA GLY A 102 9.63 -19.17 -18.91
C GLY A 102 9.58 -18.04 -19.94
N GLU A 103 10.78 -17.55 -20.31
CA GLU A 103 11.04 -16.52 -21.33
C GLU A 103 10.35 -15.15 -21.18
N SER A 104 9.58 -14.90 -20.11
CA SER A 104 9.09 -13.54 -19.85
C SER A 104 10.24 -12.65 -19.35
N GLY A 105 10.83 -11.88 -20.26
CA GLY A 105 11.87 -10.89 -19.94
C GLY A 105 11.44 -9.94 -18.84
N LEU A 106 12.41 -9.45 -18.04
CA LEU A 106 12.19 -8.54 -16.91
C LEU A 106 11.27 -7.37 -17.28
N ASP A 107 11.41 -6.82 -18.50
CA ASP A 107 10.58 -5.72 -19.00
C ASP A 107 9.08 -6.05 -19.00
N LYS A 108 8.71 -7.28 -19.37
CA LYS A 108 7.32 -7.74 -19.33
C LYS A 108 6.81 -7.85 -17.90
N LYS A 109 7.63 -8.37 -16.98
CA LYS A 109 7.28 -8.45 -15.55
C LYS A 109 7.14 -7.05 -14.94
N MET A 110 7.99 -6.11 -15.35
CA MET A 110 7.96 -4.71 -14.92
C MET A 110 6.76 -3.93 -15.48
N ALA A 111 6.23 -4.35 -16.65
CA ALA A 111 5.03 -3.78 -17.26
C ALA A 111 3.71 -4.33 -16.68
N ALA A 112 3.75 -5.38 -15.83
CA ALA A 112 2.56 -5.96 -15.25
C ALA A 112 1.83 -4.94 -14.34
N PRO A 113 0.49 -4.88 -14.37
CA PRO A 113 -0.27 -3.97 -13.52
C PRO A 113 -0.17 -4.40 -12.06
N VAL A 114 -0.08 -3.45 -11.14
CA VAL A 114 0.02 -3.73 -9.70
C VAL A 114 -1.16 -4.53 -9.18
N SER A 115 -2.35 -4.35 -9.74
CA SER A 115 -3.55 -5.12 -9.38
C SER A 115 -3.44 -6.62 -9.63
N SER A 116 -2.60 -7.06 -10.58
CA SER A 116 -2.35 -8.50 -10.80
C SER A 116 -1.23 -9.06 -9.92
N ILE A 117 -0.55 -8.21 -9.14
CA ILE A 117 0.61 -8.56 -8.32
C ILE A 117 0.22 -8.63 -6.84
N ILE A 118 -0.69 -7.73 -6.42
CA ILE A 118 -1.23 -7.71 -5.06
C ILE A 118 -1.85 -9.07 -4.74
N GLY A 119 -1.42 -9.66 -3.62
CA GLY A 119 -1.93 -10.95 -3.16
C GLY A 119 -1.13 -12.16 -3.62
N HIS A 120 -0.04 -11.97 -4.35
CA HIS A 120 1.03 -12.97 -4.43
C HIS A 120 1.60 -13.29 -3.03
N CYS A 121 1.49 -12.35 -2.09
CA CYS A 121 1.75 -12.56 -0.67
C CYS A 121 0.53 -12.16 0.18
N PRO A 122 0.24 -12.87 1.30
CA PRO A 122 -0.86 -12.52 2.21
C PRO A 122 -0.80 -11.09 2.74
N GLU A 123 0.41 -10.56 2.92
CA GLU A 123 0.67 -9.19 3.34
C GLU A 123 0.11 -8.16 2.34
N GLY A 124 0.16 -8.47 1.04
CA GLY A 124 -0.30 -7.55 -0.01
C GLY A 124 -1.81 -7.32 0.02
N LEU A 125 -2.58 -8.30 0.51
CA LEU A 125 -4.03 -8.18 0.71
C LEU A 125 -4.38 -7.59 2.07
N SER A 126 -3.43 -7.49 2.99
CA SER A 126 -3.68 -7.09 4.36
C SER A 126 -3.56 -5.57 4.53
N LEU A 127 -4.65 -4.83 4.26
CA LEU A 127 -4.74 -3.41 4.60
C LEU A 127 -5.77 -3.20 5.70
N TRP A 128 -5.37 -2.43 6.72
CA TRP A 128 -6.16 -2.19 7.91
C TRP A 128 -6.35 -0.68 8.07
N SER A 129 -7.56 -0.26 8.42
CA SER A 129 -7.82 1.11 8.87
C SER A 129 -8.11 1.12 10.35
N LEU A 130 -7.54 2.09 11.07
CA LEU A 130 -7.74 2.24 12.51
C LEU A 130 -8.29 3.63 12.78
N ASN A 131 -9.21 3.73 13.74
CA ASN A 131 -9.66 5.02 14.23
C ASN A 131 -8.44 5.79 14.78
N PRO A 132 -8.23 7.07 14.44
CA PRO A 132 -7.10 7.84 14.93
C PRO A 132 -7.01 7.92 16.48
N ASN A 133 -8.13 7.71 17.17
CA ASN A 133 -8.21 7.69 18.63
C ASN A 133 -8.08 6.30 19.27
N THR A 134 -7.97 5.23 18.47
CA THR A 134 -7.66 3.88 18.96
C THR A 134 -6.32 3.91 19.71
N ARG A 135 -6.28 3.31 20.90
CA ARG A 135 -5.06 3.18 21.71
C ARG A 135 -4.25 1.97 21.24
N LEU A 136 -2.93 2.09 21.26
CA LEU A 136 -2.03 0.97 20.98
C LEU A 136 -2.02 0.05 22.21
N LEU A 137 -2.40 -1.21 22.01
CA LEU A 137 -2.21 -2.28 22.98
C LEU A 137 -1.04 -3.13 22.47
N VAL A 138 -0.05 -3.36 23.33
CA VAL A 138 1.14 -4.17 23.02
C VAL A 138 1.16 -5.37 23.94
#